data_AF-W6QB56-F1
#
_entry.id   AF-W6QB56-F1
#
_cell.length_a   1.000
_cell.length_b   1.000
_cell.length_c   1.000
_cell.angle_alpha   90.00
_cell.angle_beta   90.00
_cell.angle_gamma   90.00
#
_symmetry.space_group_name_H-M   'P 1'
#
loop_
_entity.id
_entity.type
_entity.pdbx_description
1 polymer ?
#
loop_
_entity_poly.entity_id
_entity_poly.type
_entity_poly.pdbx_seq_one_letter_code
_entity_poly.pdbx_strand_id
1 'polypeptide(L)'
;MWVPQEMVQTQYHQYLTERRADKGCEFLLENPNFINWYRASDSQQLMIFGDMGSGKSFAMAFLADELVRRSKHQLPQPKVCYYYCRDDETGKTVFILSAIITSLPGQLTGLKKPFVQWYKEAQTSGDFDPATNFKTLGEFLCRVLEAIDRPVFMVIDGLDECNRESRSNLLTILRKLSQGVLLKIILSSRAKERSWNSFTIRLRSKW
;
A
#
# COMPACT_ATOMS: atom_id res chain seq x y z
N MET A 1 3.96 -24.94 0.15
CA MET A 1 4.90 -24.21 1.01
C MET A 1 4.46 -22.76 1.02
N TRP A 2 3.95 -22.23 2.13
CA TRP A 2 3.48 -20.84 2.21
C TRP A 2 4.69 -19.91 2.08
N VAL A 3 4.80 -19.18 0.97
CA VAL A 3 5.84 -18.17 0.79
C VAL A 3 5.30 -16.88 1.40
N PRO A 4 5.99 -16.26 2.38
CA PRO A 4 5.55 -14.99 2.94
C PRO A 4 5.46 -13.94 1.83
N GLN A 5 4.26 -13.38 1.63
CA GLN A 5 4.02 -12.36 0.60
C GLN A 5 5.00 -11.18 0.74
N GLU A 6 5.39 -10.81 1.96
CA GLU A 6 6.39 -9.77 2.24
C GLU A 6 7.74 -10.00 1.53
N MET A 7 8.24 -11.25 1.48
CA MET A 7 9.50 -11.56 0.79
C MET A 7 9.34 -11.41 -0.72
N VAL A 8 8.21 -11.86 -1.27
CA VAL A 8 7.88 -11.72 -2.70
C VAL A 8 7.80 -10.25 -3.10
N GLN A 9 7.15 -9.43 -2.27
CA GLN A 9 7.04 -7.98 -2.49
C GLN A 9 8.41 -7.30 -2.42
N THR A 10 9.28 -7.69 -1.49
CA THR A 10 10.64 -7.16 -1.37
C THR A 10 11.52 -7.52 -2.56
N GLN A 11 11.48 -8.77 -3.01
CA GLN A 11 12.22 -9.22 -4.20
C GLN A 11 11.77 -8.49 -5.46
N TYR A 12 10.45 -8.31 -5.62
CA TYR A 12 9.91 -7.60 -6.77
C TYR A 12 10.24 -6.10 -6.73
N HIS A 13 10.19 -5.47 -5.55
CA HIS A 13 10.66 -4.11 -5.36
C HIS A 13 12.12 -3.96 -5.80
N GLN A 14 13.00 -4.88 -5.35
CA GLN A 14 14.41 -4.87 -5.74
C GLN A 14 14.59 -5.04 -7.26
N TYR A 15 13.85 -5.96 -7.89
CA TYR A 15 13.83 -6.14 -9.34
C TYR A 15 13.50 -4.83 -10.09
N LEU A 16 12.53 -4.06 -9.59
CA LEU A 16 12.15 -2.77 -10.16
C LEU A 16 13.24 -1.72 -9.95
N THR A 17 13.77 -1.61 -8.73
CA THR A 17 14.81 -0.63 -8.37
C THR A 17 16.09 -0.83 -9.17
N GLU A 18 16.51 -2.07 -9.44
CA GLU A 18 17.68 -2.39 -10.27
C GLU A 18 17.54 -1.98 -11.74
N ARG A 19 16.30 -1.85 -12.25
CA ARG A 19 16.01 -1.56 -13.67
C ARG A 19 15.48 -0.16 -13.92
N ARG A 20 15.10 0.54 -12.85
CA ARG A 20 14.53 1.88 -12.94
C ARG A 20 15.61 2.92 -13.23
N ALA A 21 15.28 3.87 -14.11
CA ALA A 21 16.07 5.08 -14.28
C ALA A 21 15.50 6.20 -13.36
N ASP A 22 16.14 6.44 -12.21
CA ASP A 22 15.67 7.41 -11.20
C ASP A 22 15.44 8.82 -11.76
N LYS A 23 16.36 9.32 -12.60
CA LYS A 23 16.21 10.62 -13.30
C LYS A 23 14.90 10.72 -14.08
N GLY A 24 14.39 9.59 -14.58
CA GLY A 24 13.12 9.52 -15.30
C GLY A 24 11.90 9.69 -14.41
N CYS A 25 12.05 9.56 -13.09
CA CYS A 25 10.97 9.62 -12.09
C CYS A 25 11.02 10.88 -11.21
N GLU A 26 12.14 11.62 -11.19
CA GLU A 26 12.34 12.82 -10.35
C GLU A 26 11.24 13.89 -10.52
N PHE A 27 10.68 14.02 -11.73
CA PHE A 27 9.57 14.94 -12.02
C PHE A 27 8.33 14.69 -11.13
N LEU A 28 8.17 13.47 -10.58
CA LEU A 28 7.08 13.15 -9.65
C LEU A 28 7.23 13.91 -8.34
N LEU A 29 8.46 14.17 -7.89
CA LEU A 29 8.74 14.87 -6.64
C LEU A 29 8.46 16.38 -6.73
N GLU A 30 8.56 16.91 -7.95
CA GLU A 30 8.25 18.30 -8.28
C GLU A 30 6.77 18.50 -8.64
N ASN A 31 6.02 17.41 -8.83
CA ASN A 31 4.62 17.49 -9.21
C ASN A 31 3.79 18.11 -8.06
N PRO A 32 3.01 19.19 -8.33
CA PRO A 32 2.20 19.84 -7.29
C PRO A 32 1.25 18.89 -6.56
N ASN A 33 0.70 17.89 -7.26
CA ASN A 33 -0.20 16.91 -6.66
C ASN A 33 0.53 15.99 -5.68
N PHE A 34 1.77 15.59 -5.98
CA PHE A 34 2.59 14.84 -5.02
C PHE A 34 2.98 15.71 -3.83
N ILE A 35 3.42 16.95 -4.06
CA ILE A 35 3.83 17.87 -3.00
C ILE A 35 2.67 18.14 -2.04
N ASN A 36 1.49 18.46 -2.58
CA ASN A 36 0.29 18.75 -1.78
C ASN A 36 -0.17 17.51 -1.01
N TRP A 37 -0.23 16.35 -1.68
CA TRP A 37 -0.52 15.07 -1.02
C TRP A 37 0.47 14.79 0.12
N TYR A 38 1.76 14.97 -0.12
CA TYR A 38 2.82 14.69 0.85
C TYR A 38 2.80 15.66 2.05
N ARG A 39 2.43 16.93 1.85
CA ARG A 39 2.37 17.96 2.90
C ARG A 39 1.08 18.01 3.69
N ALA A 40 -0.01 17.44 3.18
CA ALA A 40 -1.30 17.43 3.86
C ALA A 40 -1.19 16.87 5.29
N SER A 41 -1.91 17.47 6.25
CA SER A 41 -1.88 17.03 7.66
C SER A 41 -2.86 15.90 7.96
N ASP A 42 -3.73 15.57 7.00
CA ASP A 42 -4.77 14.55 7.09
C ASP A 42 -4.48 13.38 6.15
N SER A 43 -5.35 12.37 6.22
CA SER A 43 -5.30 11.20 5.35
C SER A 43 -5.62 11.57 3.92
N GLN A 44 -4.70 11.24 3.00
CA GLN A 44 -4.79 11.63 1.61
C GLN A 44 -4.45 10.49 0.67
N GLN A 45 -5.06 10.52 -0.52
CA GLN A 45 -4.85 9.54 -1.57
C GLN A 45 -4.26 10.20 -2.81
N LEU A 46 -3.26 9.56 -3.41
CA LEU A 46 -2.63 9.95 -4.66
C LEU A 46 -2.79 8.81 -5.67
N MET A 47 -3.41 9.11 -6.81
CA MET A 47 -3.58 8.16 -7.92
C MET A 47 -2.56 8.42 -9.02
N ILE A 48 -1.69 7.45 -9.29
CA ILE A 48 -0.80 7.42 -10.45
C ILE A 48 -1.46 6.58 -11.53
N PHE A 49 -1.78 7.15 -12.69
CA PHE A 49 -2.45 6.39 -13.76
C PHE A 49 -1.84 6.66 -15.12
N GLY A 50 -1.98 5.72 -16.04
CA GLY A 50 -1.40 5.82 -17.38
C GLY A 50 -1.42 4.49 -18.10
N ASP A 51 -1.21 4.53 -19.41
CA ASP A 51 -1.35 3.35 -20.28
C ASP A 51 -0.32 2.25 -19.95
N MET A 52 -0.51 1.06 -20.49
CA MET A 52 0.48 -0.02 -20.38
C MET A 52 1.84 0.46 -20.91
N GLY A 53 2.93 0.12 -20.22
CA GLY A 53 4.27 0.57 -20.60
C GLY A 53 4.65 2.00 -20.19
N SER A 54 3.74 2.79 -19.61
CA SER A 54 4.03 4.18 -19.17
C SER A 54 4.97 4.31 -17.95
N GLY A 55 5.51 3.19 -17.44
CA GLY A 55 6.45 3.19 -16.32
C GLY A 55 5.82 3.29 -14.92
N LYS A 56 4.52 2.98 -14.76
CA LYS A 56 3.81 3.03 -13.46
C LYS A 56 4.55 2.29 -12.34
N SER A 57 4.89 1.01 -12.52
CA SER A 57 5.55 0.22 -11.48
C SER A 57 6.91 0.79 -11.07
N PHE A 58 7.68 1.31 -12.03
CA PHE A 58 8.93 2.03 -11.74
C PHE A 58 8.68 3.31 -10.95
N ALA A 59 7.68 4.12 -11.35
CA ALA A 59 7.29 5.31 -10.59
C ALA A 59 6.84 4.97 -9.16
N MET A 60 6.07 3.90 -8.98
CA MET A 60 5.60 3.44 -7.67
C MET A 60 6.76 2.97 -6.78
N ALA A 61 7.71 2.20 -7.32
CA ALA A 61 8.92 1.83 -6.59
C ALA A 61 9.77 3.06 -6.22
N PHE A 62 9.90 4.04 -7.11
CA PHE A 62 10.65 5.28 -6.85
C PHE A 62 10.04 6.07 -5.72
N LEU A 63 8.72 6.23 -5.73
CA LEU A 63 8.00 6.94 -4.68
C LEU A 63 8.09 6.19 -3.35
N ALA A 64 8.06 4.86 -3.33
CA ALA A 64 8.28 4.08 -2.12
C ALA A 64 9.68 4.32 -1.52
N ASP A 65 10.74 4.28 -2.34
CA ASP A 65 12.11 4.59 -1.91
C ASP A 65 12.24 6.00 -1.35
N GLU A 66 11.66 6.99 -2.05
CA GLU A 66 11.70 8.38 -1.63
C GLU A 66 10.93 8.61 -0.33
N LEU A 67 9.79 7.94 -0.14
CA LEU A 67 9.04 7.97 1.12
C LEU A 67 9.87 7.40 2.26
N VAL A 68 10.56 6.27 2.05
CA VAL A 68 11.49 5.70 3.05
C VAL A 68 12.60 6.68 3.36
N ARG A 69 13.24 7.25 2.34
CA ARG A 69 14.35 8.21 2.48
C ARG A 69 13.92 9.44 3.26
N ARG A 70 12.80 10.08 2.90
CA ARG A 70 12.28 11.27 3.59
C ARG A 70 11.77 10.97 5.00
N SER A 71 11.29 9.76 5.25
CA SER A 71 10.80 9.35 6.58
C SER A 71 11.93 9.30 7.62
N LYS A 72 13.17 9.01 7.22
CA LYS A 72 14.34 8.98 8.14
C LYS A 72 14.59 10.30 8.88
N HIS A 73 14.08 11.41 8.37
CA HIS A 73 14.27 12.75 8.92
C HIS A 73 13.04 13.29 9.67
N GLN A 74 12.02 12.47 9.90
CA GLN A 74 10.77 12.86 10.57
C GLN A 74 10.64 12.23 11.95
N LEU A 75 9.98 12.96 12.87
CA LEU A 75 9.67 12.49 14.22
C LEU A 75 8.16 12.72 14.51
N PRO A 76 7.39 11.66 14.81
CA PRO A 76 7.79 10.25 14.76
C PRO A 76 8.04 9.79 13.30
N GLN A 77 9.03 8.90 13.11
CA GLN A 77 9.36 8.38 11.77
C GLN A 77 8.18 7.60 11.19
N PRO A 78 7.61 8.03 10.03
CA PRO A 78 6.52 7.30 9.38
C PRO A 78 6.94 5.88 8.97
N LYS A 79 5.95 4.98 8.94
CA LYS A 79 6.14 3.64 8.36
C LYS A 79 5.77 3.63 6.89
N VAL A 80 6.48 2.84 6.11
CA VAL A 80 6.22 2.69 4.67
C VAL A 80 5.96 1.23 4.38
N CYS A 81 4.84 0.94 3.74
CA CYS A 81 4.56 -0.36 3.16
C CYS A 81 4.25 -0.21 1.67
N TYR A 82 4.66 -1.21 0.89
CA TYR A 82 4.36 -1.27 -0.53
C TYR A 82 3.85 -2.65 -0.91
N TYR A 83 2.98 -2.69 -1.92
CA TYR A 83 2.43 -3.90 -2.50
C TYR A 83 2.27 -3.73 -4.00
N TYR A 84 2.67 -4.74 -4.76
CA TYR A 84 2.60 -4.80 -6.20
C TYR A 84 1.60 -5.90 -6.58
N CYS A 85 0.44 -5.48 -7.09
CA CYS A 85 -0.54 -6.38 -7.67
C CYS A 85 -0.08 -6.80 -9.08
N ARG A 86 -0.14 -8.10 -9.35
CA ARG A 86 0.21 -8.75 -10.60
C ARG A 86 -0.86 -9.80 -10.92
N ASP A 87 -0.80 -10.38 -12.11
CA ASP A 87 -1.78 -11.38 -12.58
C ASP A 87 -1.64 -12.77 -11.91
N ASP A 88 -0.67 -12.95 -11.02
CA ASP A 88 -0.29 -14.21 -10.36
C ASP A 88 -1.00 -14.43 -9.00
N GLU A 89 -2.30 -14.13 -8.95
CA GLU A 89 -3.17 -14.12 -7.75
C GLU A 89 -2.91 -13.00 -6.72
N THR A 90 -1.82 -12.24 -6.82
CA THR A 90 -1.51 -11.12 -5.92
C THR A 90 -2.59 -10.02 -5.91
N GLY A 91 -3.45 -9.97 -6.93
CA GLY A 91 -4.62 -9.08 -6.97
C GLY A 91 -5.80 -9.43 -6.04
N LYS A 92 -5.74 -10.54 -5.26
CA LYS A 92 -6.79 -10.88 -4.28
C LYS A 92 -6.67 -10.02 -3.02
N THR A 93 -7.79 -9.43 -2.57
CA THR A 93 -7.81 -8.54 -1.38
C THR A 93 -7.16 -9.17 -0.15
N VAL A 94 -7.41 -10.45 0.09
CA VAL A 94 -6.87 -11.17 1.26
C VAL A 94 -5.34 -11.19 1.27
N PHE A 95 -4.69 -11.34 0.11
CA PHE A 95 -3.23 -11.35 0.01
C PHE A 95 -2.64 -9.96 0.18
N ILE A 96 -3.29 -8.94 -0.39
CA ILE A 96 -2.90 -7.54 -0.23
C ILE A 96 -2.95 -7.14 1.25
N LEU A 97 -4.08 -7.40 1.92
CA LEU A 97 -4.24 -7.09 3.34
C LEU A 97 -3.27 -7.87 4.20
N SER A 98 -3.13 -9.18 3.97
CA SER A 98 -2.21 -10.03 4.72
C SER A 98 -0.77 -9.53 4.61
N ALA A 99 -0.32 -9.15 3.40
CA ALA A 99 1.03 -8.66 3.18
C ALA A 99 1.27 -7.30 3.86
N ILE A 100 0.30 -6.39 3.80
CA ILE A 100 0.36 -5.11 4.53
C ILE A 100 0.46 -5.39 6.03
N ILE A 101 -0.42 -6.24 6.56
CA ILE A 101 -0.44 -6.62 7.97
C ILE A 101 0.90 -7.24 8.39
N THR A 102 1.50 -8.12 7.61
CA THR A 102 2.78 -8.75 8.00
C THR A 102 3.97 -7.79 7.88
N SER A 103 3.93 -6.83 6.95
CA SER A 103 4.99 -5.83 6.78
C SER A 103 5.08 -4.81 7.94
N LEU A 104 4.00 -4.58 8.68
CA LEU A 104 3.94 -3.57 9.75
C LEU A 104 4.67 -4.03 11.04
N PRO A 105 4.46 -5.25 11.57
CA PRO A 105 5.18 -5.78 12.74
C PRO A 105 6.68 -5.92 12.53
N GLY A 106 7.15 -6.22 11.30
CA GLY A 106 8.59 -6.20 10.99
C GLY A 106 9.22 -4.83 11.28
N GLN A 107 8.43 -3.76 11.17
CA GLN A 107 8.84 -2.39 11.43
C GLN A 107 8.51 -1.91 12.86
N LEU A 108 7.72 -2.68 13.63
CA LEU A 108 7.19 -2.31 14.95
C LEU A 108 7.30 -3.48 15.92
N THR A 109 8.29 -3.42 16.81
CA THR A 109 8.63 -4.50 17.76
C THR A 109 7.47 -4.88 18.71
N GLY A 110 6.42 -4.06 18.83
CA GLY A 110 5.25 -4.29 19.68
C GLY A 110 4.07 -5.01 19.04
N LEU A 111 3.99 -5.13 17.71
CA LEU A 111 2.78 -5.64 17.03
C LEU A 111 2.69 -7.17 16.91
N LYS A 112 3.79 -7.89 17.14
CA LYS A 112 3.80 -9.36 17.01
C LYS A 112 2.87 -10.06 18.00
N LYS A 113 2.84 -9.62 19.27
CA LYS A 113 1.96 -10.20 20.29
C LYS A 113 0.47 -9.94 19.99
N PRO A 114 0.03 -8.69 19.70
CA PRO A 114 -1.34 -8.42 19.27
C PRO A 114 -1.78 -9.23 18.05
N PHE A 115 -0.91 -9.43 17.07
CA PHE A 115 -1.21 -10.24 15.88
C PHE A 115 -1.51 -11.71 16.24
N VAL A 116 -0.62 -12.34 17.01
CA VAL A 116 -0.81 -13.74 17.44
C VAL A 116 -2.06 -13.89 18.30
N GLN A 117 -2.31 -12.92 19.18
CA GLN A 117 -3.48 -12.93 20.05
C GLN A 117 -4.79 -12.81 19.25
N TRP A 118 -4.87 -11.84 18.34
CA TRP A 118 -6.03 -11.66 17.46
C TRP A 118 -6.30 -12.91 16.61
N TYR A 119 -5.26 -13.51 16.04
CA TYR A 119 -5.41 -14.71 15.22
C TYR A 119 -6.04 -15.86 16.03
N LYS A 120 -5.61 -16.05 17.28
CA LYS A 120 -6.19 -17.05 18.20
C LYS A 120 -7.63 -16.73 18.59
N GLU A 121 -7.93 -15.46 18.85
CA GLU A 121 -9.30 -15.01 19.19
C GLU A 121 -10.27 -15.25 18.03
N ALA A 122 -9.86 -14.92 16.81
CA ALA A 122 -10.65 -15.16 15.61
C ALA A 122 -10.95 -16.66 15.41
N GLN A 123 -9.95 -17.52 15.59
CA GLN A 123 -10.13 -18.99 15.57
C GLN A 123 -11.10 -19.47 16.65
N THR A 124 -11.01 -18.92 17.86
CA THR A 124 -11.90 -19.29 18.98
C THR A 124 -13.35 -18.83 18.73
N SER A 125 -13.54 -17.76 17.96
CA SER A 125 -14.86 -17.23 17.59
C SER A 125 -15.52 -17.90 16.38
N GLY A 126 -14.89 -18.95 15.83
CA GLY A 126 -15.43 -19.75 14.72
C GLY A 126 -14.90 -19.37 13.33
N ASP A 127 -13.98 -18.42 13.22
CA ASP A 127 -13.25 -18.14 11.98
C ASP A 127 -11.99 -19.03 11.92
N PHE A 128 -12.16 -20.24 11.39
CA PHE A 128 -11.11 -21.28 11.42
C PHE A 128 -9.83 -20.88 10.64
N ASP A 129 -9.96 -19.99 9.64
CA ASP A 129 -8.83 -19.41 8.91
C ASP A 129 -9.05 -17.90 8.65
N PRO A 130 -8.77 -17.05 9.67
CA PRO A 130 -8.99 -15.61 9.59
C PRO A 130 -8.18 -14.93 8.47
N ALA A 131 -7.11 -15.59 7.99
CA ALA A 131 -6.28 -15.09 6.90
C ALA A 131 -6.96 -15.23 5.52
N THR A 132 -8.09 -15.92 5.44
CA THR A 132 -8.88 -16.07 4.20
C THR A 132 -10.08 -15.11 4.13
N ASN A 133 -10.38 -14.40 5.22
CA ASN A 133 -11.52 -13.49 5.28
C ASN A 133 -11.06 -12.02 5.22
N PHE A 134 -11.36 -11.36 4.09
CA PHE A 134 -10.94 -9.98 3.87
C PHE A 134 -11.56 -8.99 4.87
N LYS A 135 -12.76 -9.27 5.41
CA LYS A 135 -13.40 -8.40 6.42
C LYS A 135 -12.66 -8.50 7.75
N THR A 136 -12.39 -9.72 8.19
CA THR A 136 -11.61 -10.02 9.41
C THR A 136 -10.23 -9.37 9.31
N LEU A 137 -9.52 -9.53 8.19
CA LEU A 137 -8.24 -8.86 7.94
C LEU A 137 -8.34 -7.33 7.91
N GLY A 138 -9.39 -6.78 7.29
CA GLY A 138 -9.60 -5.33 7.24
C GLY A 138 -9.84 -4.71 8.61
N GLU A 139 -10.62 -5.38 9.47
CA GLU A 139 -10.85 -4.97 10.86
C GLU A 139 -9.58 -5.04 11.69
N PHE A 140 -8.78 -6.09 11.50
CA PHE A 140 -7.50 -6.21 12.18
C PHE A 140 -6.50 -5.13 11.75
N LEU A 141 -6.39 -4.87 10.44
CA LEU A 141 -5.55 -3.79 9.92
C LEU A 141 -5.98 -2.43 10.50
N CYS A 142 -7.28 -2.20 10.68
CA CYS A 142 -7.79 -1.00 11.36
C CYS A 142 -7.25 -0.88 12.78
N ARG A 143 -7.40 -1.94 13.60
CA ARG A 143 -6.89 -1.97 14.98
C ARG A 143 -5.38 -1.79 15.05
N VAL A 144 -4.65 -2.40 14.11
CA VAL A 144 -3.19 -2.24 14.01
C VAL A 144 -2.84 -0.78 13.73
N LEU A 145 -3.47 -0.16 12.75
CA LEU A 145 -3.19 1.23 12.40
C LEU A 145 -3.60 2.21 13.51
N GLU A 146 -4.70 1.94 14.22
CA GLU A 146 -5.15 2.75 15.37
C GLU A 146 -4.17 2.67 16.55
N ALA A 147 -3.51 1.52 16.74
CA ALA A 147 -2.49 1.33 17.76
C ALA A 147 -1.12 1.95 17.39
N ILE A 148 -0.96 2.42 16.15
CA ILE A 148 0.29 3.00 15.66
C ILE A 148 0.29 4.51 15.95
N ASP A 149 1.27 4.94 16.74
CA ASP A 149 1.47 6.33 17.20
C ASP A 149 2.20 7.24 16.19
N ARG A 150 2.18 6.87 14.90
CA ARG A 150 2.94 7.54 13.84
C ARG A 150 2.26 7.42 12.48
N PRO A 151 2.57 8.31 11.52
CA PRO A 151 1.98 8.24 10.18
C PRO A 151 2.36 6.95 9.45
N VAL A 152 1.47 6.48 8.57
CA VAL A 152 1.72 5.34 7.68
C VAL A 152 1.55 5.76 6.22
N PHE A 153 2.56 5.45 5.41
CA PHE A 153 2.53 5.54 3.97
C PHE A 153 2.29 4.15 3.36
N MET A 154 1.31 4.05 2.47
CA MET A 154 0.95 2.82 1.78
C MET A 154 1.03 3.02 0.27
N VAL A 155 1.81 2.20 -0.42
CA VAL A 155 2.01 2.27 -1.87
C VAL A 155 1.48 1.00 -2.51
N ILE A 156 0.39 1.06 -3.26
CA ILE A 156 -0.21 -0.12 -3.92
C ILE A 156 -0.20 0.09 -5.43
N ASP A 157 0.63 -0.68 -6.14
CA ASP A 157 0.76 -0.66 -7.59
C ASP A 157 -0.15 -1.72 -8.24
N GLY A 158 -0.75 -1.40 -9.39
CA GLY A 158 -1.43 -2.37 -10.25
C GLY A 158 -2.87 -2.70 -9.82
N LEU A 159 -3.66 -1.74 -9.36
CA LEU A 159 -5.07 -2.00 -8.99
C LEU A 159 -5.91 -2.57 -10.15
N ASP A 160 -5.55 -2.29 -11.40
CA ASP A 160 -6.20 -2.88 -12.57
C ASP A 160 -5.96 -4.38 -12.72
N GLU A 161 -4.88 -4.92 -12.13
CA GLU A 161 -4.59 -6.35 -12.09
C GLU A 161 -5.43 -7.08 -11.01
N CYS A 162 -6.15 -6.34 -10.16
CA CYS A 162 -7.13 -6.91 -9.24
C CYS A 162 -8.46 -7.16 -9.96
N ASN A 163 -9.07 -8.32 -9.71
CA ASN A 163 -10.45 -8.56 -10.16
C ASN A 163 -11.42 -7.53 -9.55
N ARG A 164 -12.58 -7.34 -10.20
CA ARG A 164 -13.53 -6.28 -9.85
C ARG A 164 -13.97 -6.33 -8.37
N GLU A 165 -14.24 -7.52 -7.86
CA GLU A 165 -14.64 -7.73 -6.47
C GLU A 165 -13.50 -7.34 -5.51
N SER A 166 -12.29 -7.84 -5.77
CA SER A 166 -11.13 -7.59 -4.92
C SER A 166 -10.75 -6.10 -4.89
N ARG A 167 -10.82 -5.44 -6.05
CA ARG A 167 -10.61 -3.99 -6.15
C ARG A 167 -11.66 -3.22 -5.35
N SER A 168 -12.94 -3.60 -5.46
CA SER A 168 -14.02 -2.96 -4.71
C SER A 168 -13.86 -3.14 -3.20
N ASN A 169 -13.54 -4.35 -2.75
CA ASN A 169 -13.33 -4.69 -1.34
C ASN A 169 -12.12 -3.94 -0.77
N LEU A 170 -11.00 -3.93 -1.49
CA LEU A 170 -9.79 -3.20 -1.09
C LEU A 170 -10.07 -1.71 -0.94
N LEU A 171 -10.64 -1.07 -1.96
CA LEU A 171 -10.96 0.36 -1.91
C LEU A 171 -11.91 0.70 -0.76
N THR A 172 -12.90 -0.17 -0.49
CA THR A 172 -13.81 0.00 0.65
C THR A 172 -13.07 -0.01 1.98
N ILE A 173 -12.14 -0.96 2.16
CA ILE A 173 -11.32 -1.04 3.37
C ILE A 173 -10.41 0.18 3.48
N LEU A 174 -9.67 0.54 2.44
CA LEU A 174 -8.75 1.69 2.46
C LEU A 174 -9.45 3.01 2.82
N ARG A 175 -10.71 3.21 2.37
CA ARG A 175 -11.51 4.37 2.76
C ARG A 175 -11.87 4.37 4.23
N LYS A 176 -12.29 3.22 4.76
CA LYS A 176 -12.60 3.07 6.19
C LYS A 176 -11.35 3.36 7.03
N LEU A 177 -10.19 2.82 6.63
CA LEU A 177 -8.91 3.07 7.31
C LEU A 177 -8.54 4.56 7.30
N SER A 178 -8.77 5.26 6.19
CA SER A 178 -8.45 6.69 6.06
C SER A 178 -9.25 7.60 6.99
N GLN A 179 -10.34 7.13 7.61
CA GLN A 179 -11.19 7.91 8.51
C GLN A 179 -10.73 7.91 9.97
N GLY A 180 -9.96 6.90 10.40
CA GLY A 180 -9.61 6.71 11.82
C GLY A 180 -8.14 6.98 12.16
N VAL A 181 -7.26 7.01 11.16
CA VAL A 181 -5.80 7.10 11.34
C VAL A 181 -5.18 8.04 10.32
N LEU A 182 -3.98 8.55 10.60
CA LEU A 182 -3.20 9.35 9.63
C LEU A 182 -2.53 8.42 8.60
N LEU A 183 -3.27 8.12 7.54
CA LEU A 183 -2.89 7.19 6.48
C LEU A 183 -2.79 7.94 5.15
N LYS A 184 -1.62 7.84 4.51
CA LYS A 184 -1.41 8.39 3.17
C LYS A 184 -1.15 7.28 2.18
N ILE A 185 -1.95 7.24 1.13
CA ILE A 185 -1.98 6.13 0.17
C ILE A 185 -1.57 6.63 -1.21
N ILE A 186 -0.67 5.92 -1.87
CA ILE A 186 -0.42 6.04 -3.31
C ILE A 186 -0.97 4.78 -3.98
N LEU A 187 -1.81 4.96 -4.98
CA LEU A 187 -2.41 3.89 -5.77
C LEU A 187 -1.97 4.03 -7.22
N SER A 188 -1.81 2.91 -7.94
CA SER A 188 -1.64 2.93 -9.40
C SER A 188 -2.69 2.08 -10.13
N SER A 189 -3.03 2.50 -11.35
CA SER A 189 -3.88 1.73 -12.28
C SER A 189 -3.68 2.17 -13.72
N ARG A 190 -4.08 1.37 -14.71
CA ARG A 190 -4.17 1.83 -16.12
C ARG A 190 -5.12 3.01 -16.29
N ALA A 191 -6.31 2.92 -15.70
CA ALA A 191 -7.34 3.95 -15.81
C ALA A 191 -7.43 4.80 -14.54
N LYS A 192 -7.94 6.03 -14.67
CA LYS A 192 -8.30 6.82 -13.50
C LYS A 192 -9.47 6.13 -12.79
N GLU A 193 -9.23 5.60 -11.60
CA GLU A 193 -10.29 5.11 -10.73
C GLU A 193 -11.11 6.31 -10.24
N ARG A 194 -12.43 6.27 -10.45
CA ARG A 194 -13.33 7.43 -10.24
C ARG A 194 -13.55 7.80 -8.77
N SER A 195 -12.92 7.10 -7.84
CA SER A 195 -13.37 7.12 -6.46
C SER A 195 -12.45 7.93 -5.56
N TRP A 196 -13.05 8.93 -4.90
CA TRP A 196 -12.58 9.75 -3.77
C TRP A 196 -11.71 10.97 -4.15
N ASN A 197 -11.88 12.05 -3.39
CA ASN A 197 -11.11 13.30 -3.48
C ASN A 197 -9.63 12.96 -3.39
N SER A 198 -8.99 12.80 -4.54
CA SER A 198 -7.63 12.28 -4.65
C SER A 198 -6.82 13.19 -5.55
N PHE A 199 -5.59 13.42 -5.13
CA PHE A 199 -4.57 13.97 -5.99
C PHE A 199 -4.34 12.96 -7.13
N THR A 200 -4.12 13.43 -8.36
CA THR A 200 -3.89 12.52 -9.48
C THR A 200 -2.73 12.94 -10.34
N ILE A 201 -1.90 11.99 -10.76
CA ILE A 201 -0.80 12.21 -11.71
C ILE A 201 -0.99 11.23 -12.85
N ARG A 202 -1.10 11.77 -14.07
CA ARG A 202 -1.12 10.95 -15.29
C ARG A 202 0.29 10.78 -15.81
N LEU A 203 0.78 9.55 -15.86
CA LEU A 203 1.97 9.20 -16.62
C LEU A 203 1.60 9.15 -18.10
N ARG A 204 2.38 9.84 -18.91
CA ARG A 204 2.31 9.74 -20.37
C ARG A 204 3.46 8.85 -20.80
N SER A 205 3.22 7.96 -21.76
CA SER A 205 4.33 7.33 -22.47
C SER A 205 5.20 8.44 -23.04
N LYS A 206 6.44 8.53 -22.58
CA LYS A 206 7.47 9.18 -23.37
C LYS A 206 7.80 8.16 -24.46
N TRP A 207 7.89 8.64 -25.70
CA TRP A 207 8.07 7.88 -26.96
C TRP A 207 6.76 7.43 -27.60
#